data_AF-A0A2S2KR91-F1
#
_entry.id   AF-A0A2S2KR91-F1
#
_cell.length_a   1.000
_cell.length_b   1.000
_cell.length_c   1.000
_cell.angle_alpha   90.00
_cell.angle_beta   90.00
_cell.angle_gamma   90.00
#
_symmetry.space_group_name_H-M   'P 1'
#
loop_
_entity.id
_entity.type
_entity.pdbx_description
1 polymer ?
#
loop_
_entity_poly.entity_id
_entity_poly.type
_entity_poly.pdbx_seq_one_letter_code
_entity_poly.pdbx_strand_id
1 'polypeptide(L)'
;MRKSFQNFSILTLIIALSFIVMISQEVSNPVHAEEYDFVAGIRNEVTFHFRDGIETVNFPVFSTTSDIVSNVGTSFEVEGVVGNNPYLHKALDEAYLYRMSTLTGGNSFEYNYRYFDVDVNVVQNEIILKSFKYNNCEISGYGLSTLTDDYESYLAPDTGFAIVNNIQFRCSGVGINLSSDKSDLNSMSRSFVDYGSLPFTLAEDVRTFLTFEFDHGSEKIESVIFTLTSGFNEANDSGPSFQIITAVLPHPLIDDAIDKSRKVSGMASVFNEDFDVSVEFTNSQEILRGLDFKDCIVSGYDILTLRDKEEGYTGKRGFATAEILDVACSGLTPVNPAFDNLHDAKESRYSQMSNTHTTNSYNMGNGPHIIATFDFNSGTEVVDFPEFYQGNLIARANPTFTLVGVPGVTPLLYDVVDRTRESGSKSTGVSSQVELFDVNLVLVYGDDVVRGFDYTKCRIVDYMVRTEHDGEESFYKGFALTDEFYFECHGYEPFDPKYDALFDAPHAKTESSLNWKEKQRDTWGSNFR
;
A
#
# COMPACT_ATOMS: atom_id res chain seq x y z
N MET A 1 -16.02 61.52 -51.64
CA MET A 1 -15.88 62.94 -51.27
C MET A 1 -16.23 63.09 -49.80
N ARG A 2 -15.27 63.58 -48.98
CA ARG A 2 -15.35 64.19 -47.62
C ARG A 2 -16.12 63.41 -46.51
N LYS A 3 -15.43 62.88 -45.48
CA LYS A 3 -15.07 63.51 -44.17
C LYS A 3 -16.31 64.10 -43.47
N SER A 4 -16.64 63.86 -42.21
CA SER A 4 -15.79 63.75 -41.01
C SER A 4 -16.62 63.22 -39.83
N PHE A 5 -15.94 62.51 -38.96
CA PHE A 5 -16.34 62.14 -37.60
C PHE A 5 -16.43 63.36 -36.65
N GLN A 6 -17.06 63.08 -35.49
CA GLN A 6 -16.94 63.72 -34.15
C GLN A 6 -17.86 64.90 -33.78
N ASN A 7 -18.80 64.67 -32.85
CA ASN A 7 -18.56 64.97 -31.42
C ASN A 7 -19.73 64.57 -30.49
N PHE A 8 -19.35 63.89 -29.39
CA PHE A 8 -19.87 63.89 -27.99
C PHE A 8 -21.37 64.15 -27.77
N SER A 9 -22.16 63.16 -27.35
CA SER A 9 -22.28 62.62 -25.98
C SER A 9 -22.75 63.67 -24.96
N ILE A 10 -23.98 63.48 -24.46
CA ILE A 10 -24.58 63.80 -23.13
C ILE A 10 -26.11 63.68 -23.34
N LEU A 11 -26.78 62.60 -22.98
CA LEU A 11 -27.21 62.17 -21.64
C LEU A 11 -28.73 62.38 -21.49
N THR A 12 -29.49 61.28 -21.45
CA THR A 12 -30.87 61.03 -20.91
C THR A 12 -31.46 59.88 -21.74
N LEU A 13 -31.20 58.59 -21.51
CA LEU A 13 -31.30 57.75 -20.29
C LEU A 13 -32.42 58.18 -19.34
N ILE A 14 -33.57 57.51 -19.46
CA ILE A 14 -34.36 56.85 -18.40
C ILE A 14 -35.79 56.60 -18.94
N ILE A 15 -36.28 55.37 -18.75
CA ILE A 15 -37.64 54.82 -18.96
C ILE A 15 -38.03 54.45 -20.39
N ALA A 16 -37.85 53.16 -20.70
CA ALA A 16 -38.79 52.27 -21.41
C ALA A 16 -38.04 51.30 -22.32
N LEU A 17 -37.33 50.32 -21.73
CA LEU A 17 -37.07 49.06 -22.44
C LEU A 17 -36.87 47.93 -21.41
N SER A 18 -37.92 47.67 -20.64
CA SER A 18 -38.12 46.38 -19.97
C SER A 18 -38.56 45.37 -21.03
N PHE A 19 -37.63 44.91 -21.85
CA PHE A 19 -37.75 43.65 -22.58
C PHE A 19 -36.87 42.63 -21.87
N ILE A 20 -37.57 41.75 -21.16
CA ILE A 20 -37.08 40.57 -20.47
C ILE A 20 -36.32 39.71 -21.49
N VAL A 21 -34.99 39.80 -21.47
CA VAL A 21 -34.12 38.72 -21.93
C VAL A 21 -33.89 37.87 -20.68
N MET A 22 -34.75 36.88 -20.49
CA MET A 22 -34.39 35.71 -19.69
C MET A 22 -33.23 35.06 -20.44
N ILE A 23 -32.01 35.45 -20.09
CA ILE A 23 -30.87 34.56 -20.22
C ILE A 23 -31.19 33.44 -19.25
N SER A 24 -31.64 32.31 -19.77
CA SER A 24 -31.52 31.03 -19.10
C SER A 24 -30.04 30.79 -18.87
N GLN A 25 -29.49 31.42 -17.82
CA GLN A 25 -28.43 30.78 -17.08
C GLN A 25 -29.10 29.52 -16.55
N GLU A 26 -28.80 28.39 -17.20
CA GLU A 26 -28.68 27.14 -16.47
C GLU A 26 -27.74 27.45 -15.31
N VAL A 27 -28.34 27.87 -14.20
CA VAL A 27 -27.79 27.60 -12.89
C VAL A 27 -27.68 26.09 -12.91
N SER A 28 -26.46 25.60 -13.18
CA SER A 28 -26.06 24.25 -12.85
C SER A 28 -26.57 24.04 -11.43
N ASN A 29 -27.63 23.25 -11.29
CA ASN A 29 -28.04 22.78 -9.97
C ASN A 29 -26.75 22.26 -9.32
N PRO A 30 -26.46 22.61 -8.05
CA PRO A 30 -25.44 21.87 -7.33
C PRO A 30 -25.83 20.41 -7.48
N VAL A 31 -24.93 19.62 -8.05
CA VAL A 31 -25.12 18.18 -8.22
C VAL A 31 -25.30 17.64 -6.80
N HIS A 32 -26.54 17.51 -6.37
CA HIS A 32 -26.88 16.50 -5.38
C HIS A 32 -26.59 15.20 -6.12
N ALA A 33 -25.49 14.54 -5.77
CA ALA A 33 -25.32 13.15 -6.14
C ALA A 33 -26.51 12.40 -5.54
N GLU A 34 -27.54 12.09 -6.35
CA GLU A 34 -28.62 11.20 -5.93
C GLU A 34 -28.07 9.80 -5.60
N GLU A 35 -26.86 9.49 -6.07
CA GLU A 35 -26.12 8.27 -5.81
C GLU A 35 -24.61 8.58 -5.81
N TYR A 36 -23.87 8.18 -4.76
CA TYR A 36 -22.42 8.32 -4.70
C TYR A 36 -21.74 7.33 -5.65
N ASP A 37 -20.57 7.68 -6.19
CA ASP A 37 -19.76 6.73 -6.93
C ASP A 37 -19.06 5.77 -5.95
N PHE A 38 -19.23 4.47 -6.17
CA PHE A 38 -18.63 3.42 -5.36
C PHE A 38 -17.80 2.52 -6.25
N VAL A 39 -16.55 2.29 -5.88
CA VAL A 39 -15.67 1.35 -6.59
C VAL A 39 -16.32 -0.03 -6.63
N ALA A 40 -16.38 -0.61 -7.83
CA ALA A 40 -17.05 -1.88 -8.11
C ALA A 40 -18.55 -1.93 -7.71
N GLY A 41 -19.19 -0.79 -7.46
CA GLY A 41 -20.59 -0.70 -7.00
C GLY A 41 -20.81 -1.26 -5.59
N ILE A 42 -19.76 -1.37 -4.77
CA ILE A 42 -19.83 -1.88 -3.40
C ILE A 42 -20.10 -0.72 -2.45
N ARG A 43 -21.27 -0.73 -1.79
CA ARG A 43 -21.71 0.31 -0.85
C ARG A 43 -22.08 -0.25 0.53
N ASN A 44 -22.16 0.63 1.52
CA ASN A 44 -22.55 0.29 2.88
C ASN A 44 -23.98 0.78 3.17
N GLU A 45 -24.81 -0.09 3.73
CA GLU A 45 -26.16 0.23 4.19
C GLU A 45 -26.26 -0.02 5.70
N VAL A 46 -26.57 1.02 6.47
CA VAL A 46 -26.60 0.96 7.94
C VAL A 46 -28.05 1.05 8.41
N THR A 47 -28.49 0.05 9.17
CA THR A 47 -29.84 -0.02 9.75
C THR A 47 -29.77 0.01 11.26
N PHE A 48 -30.37 1.04 11.86
CA PHE A 48 -30.49 1.22 13.30
C PHE A 48 -31.81 0.64 13.80
N HIS A 49 -31.74 -0.21 14.83
CA HIS A 49 -32.90 -0.81 15.47
C HIS A 49 -33.16 -0.15 16.83
N PHE A 50 -33.81 1.01 16.80
CA PHE A 50 -34.20 1.70 18.02
C PHE A 50 -35.46 1.08 18.63
N ARG A 51 -35.69 1.37 19.91
CA ARG A 51 -36.88 0.89 20.64
C ARG A 51 -38.21 1.32 19.99
N ASP A 52 -38.27 2.54 19.44
CA ASP A 52 -39.51 3.12 18.90
C ASP A 52 -39.56 3.13 17.36
N GLY A 53 -38.60 2.49 16.68
CA GLY A 53 -38.54 2.48 15.22
C GLY A 53 -37.25 1.92 14.66
N ILE A 54 -37.29 1.56 13.37
CA ILE A 54 -36.13 1.15 12.59
C ILE A 54 -35.84 2.26 11.59
N GLU A 55 -34.57 2.65 11.45
CA GLU A 55 -34.13 3.67 10.51
C GLU A 55 -32.93 3.16 9.71
N THR A 56 -33.05 3.13 8.40
CA THR A 56 -31.94 2.77 7.50
C THR A 56 -31.39 4.05 6.87
N VAL A 57 -30.08 4.25 7.02
CA VAL A 57 -29.36 5.42 6.52
C VAL A 57 -28.22 4.96 5.63
N ASN A 58 -28.06 5.63 4.50
CA ASN A 58 -26.91 5.44 3.63
C ASN A 58 -25.75 6.27 4.16
N PHE A 59 -24.78 5.61 4.77
CA PHE A 59 -23.49 6.20 5.13
C PHE A 59 -22.47 5.72 4.11
N PRO A 60 -21.98 6.60 3.21
CA PRO A 60 -20.99 6.18 2.23
C PRO A 60 -19.73 5.64 2.89
N VAL A 61 -19.40 6.14 4.09
CA VAL A 61 -18.25 5.68 4.85
C VAL A 61 -18.69 4.87 6.05
N PHE A 62 -18.14 3.67 6.11
CA PHE A 62 -18.14 2.79 7.26
C PHE A 62 -16.70 2.36 7.56
N SER A 63 -16.32 2.40 8.85
CA SER A 63 -15.00 1.96 9.30
C SER A 63 -15.11 1.26 10.65
N THR A 64 -14.50 0.09 10.79
CA THR A 64 -14.29 -0.51 12.10
C THR A 64 -13.16 0.21 12.82
N THR A 65 -13.40 0.59 14.07
CA THR A 65 -12.41 1.33 14.89
C THR A 65 -11.75 0.44 15.93
N SER A 66 -12.19 -0.81 16.00
CA SER A 66 -11.57 -1.89 16.76
C SER A 66 -11.55 -3.11 15.86
N ASP A 67 -10.42 -3.79 15.82
CA ASP A 67 -10.26 -5.08 15.14
C ASP A 67 -11.37 -6.05 15.57
N ILE A 68 -12.13 -6.53 14.59
CA ILE A 68 -13.30 -7.41 14.78
C ILE A 68 -12.88 -8.76 15.37
N VAL A 69 -11.67 -9.22 15.06
CA VAL A 69 -11.12 -10.49 15.57
C VAL A 69 -10.55 -10.30 16.98
N SER A 70 -10.12 -9.10 17.36
CA SER A 70 -9.61 -8.83 18.71
C SER A 70 -10.70 -8.91 19.80
N ASN A 71 -10.30 -9.24 21.02
CA ASN A 71 -11.19 -9.27 22.19
C ASN A 71 -11.22 -7.94 22.97
N VAL A 72 -10.70 -6.84 22.40
CA VAL A 72 -10.44 -5.57 23.10
C VAL A 72 -11.70 -4.70 23.18
N GLY A 73 -12.74 -5.04 22.42
CA GLY A 73 -14.02 -4.34 22.37
C GLY A 73 -14.61 -4.41 20.97
N THR A 74 -15.76 -3.79 20.78
CA THR A 74 -16.36 -3.67 19.45
C THR A 74 -16.83 -2.22 19.26
N SER A 75 -16.22 -1.53 18.31
CA SER A 75 -16.57 -0.17 17.94
C SER A 75 -16.41 0.03 16.44
N PHE A 76 -17.21 0.95 15.92
CA PHE A 76 -17.17 1.35 14.52
C PHE A 76 -17.55 2.83 14.42
N GLU A 77 -17.26 3.42 13.28
CA GLU A 77 -17.67 4.76 12.93
C GLU A 77 -18.34 4.78 11.56
N VAL A 78 -19.22 5.76 11.39
CA VAL A 78 -19.87 6.05 10.11
C VAL A 78 -19.74 7.52 9.81
N GLU A 79 -19.63 7.83 8.52
CA GLU A 79 -19.64 9.20 8.04
C GLU A 79 -20.53 9.34 6.81
N GLY A 80 -21.27 10.44 6.76
CA GLY A 80 -22.14 10.78 5.64
C GLY A 80 -22.69 12.19 5.72
N VAL A 81 -23.20 12.71 4.60
CA VAL A 81 -23.82 14.03 4.52
C VAL A 81 -24.97 14.14 5.51
N VAL A 82 -25.12 15.31 6.15
CA VAL A 82 -26.21 15.57 7.10
C VAL A 82 -27.57 15.41 6.41
N GLY A 83 -28.26 14.31 6.75
CA GLY A 83 -29.58 13.98 6.23
C GLY A 83 -30.72 14.25 7.23
N ASN A 84 -31.94 13.94 6.82
CA ASN A 84 -33.12 14.02 7.69
C ASN A 84 -33.39 12.68 8.37
N ASN A 85 -32.65 12.39 9.44
CA ASN A 85 -32.72 11.11 10.16
C ASN A 85 -33.27 11.31 11.59
N PRO A 86 -34.60 11.42 11.79
CA PRO A 86 -35.18 11.86 13.05
C PRO A 86 -34.90 10.93 14.24
N TYR A 87 -34.83 9.60 14.05
CA TYR A 87 -34.56 8.70 15.18
C TYR A 87 -33.08 8.74 15.58
N LEU A 88 -32.18 8.77 14.60
CA LEU A 88 -30.75 8.94 14.83
C LEU A 88 -30.45 10.30 15.49
N HIS A 89 -31.04 11.40 15.02
CA HIS A 89 -30.88 12.72 15.64
C HIS A 89 -31.36 12.71 17.10
N LYS A 90 -32.50 12.08 17.39
CA LYS A 90 -32.98 11.91 18.76
C LYS A 90 -32.00 11.10 19.63
N ALA A 91 -31.44 10.02 19.10
CA ALA A 91 -30.42 9.23 19.81
C ALA A 91 -29.17 10.05 20.12
N LEU A 92 -28.69 10.87 19.16
CA LEU A 92 -27.55 11.77 19.32
C LEU A 92 -27.81 12.82 20.42
N ASP A 93 -28.99 13.46 20.40
CA ASP A 93 -29.39 14.47 21.38
C ASP A 93 -29.50 13.87 22.79
N GLU A 94 -30.13 12.70 22.93
CA GLU A 94 -30.26 12.01 24.23
C GLU A 94 -28.88 11.56 24.77
N ALA A 95 -27.98 11.10 23.90
CA ALA A 95 -26.60 10.74 24.27
C ALA A 95 -25.81 11.95 24.78
N TYR A 96 -25.95 13.12 24.15
CA TYR A 96 -25.36 14.37 24.63
C TYR A 96 -25.90 14.76 26.01
N LEU A 97 -27.23 14.78 26.18
CA LEU A 97 -27.87 15.13 27.45
C LEU A 97 -27.43 14.20 28.58
N TYR A 98 -27.33 12.90 28.31
CA TYR A 98 -26.83 11.91 29.27
C TYR A 98 -25.40 12.23 29.72
N ARG A 99 -24.48 12.48 28.80
CA ARG A 99 -23.08 12.85 29.11
C ARG A 99 -22.99 14.13 29.93
N MET A 100 -23.80 15.14 29.61
CA MET A 100 -23.84 16.38 30.38
C MET A 100 -24.35 16.15 31.80
N SER A 101 -25.34 15.26 31.98
CA SER A 101 -25.87 14.92 33.31
C SER A 101 -24.86 14.18 34.19
N THR A 102 -24.07 13.27 33.62
CA THR A 102 -23.03 12.53 34.35
C THR A 102 -21.86 13.41 34.74
N LEU A 103 -21.45 14.35 33.87
CA LEU A 103 -20.38 15.31 34.15
C LEU A 103 -20.75 16.32 35.24
N THR A 104 -22.02 16.68 35.38
CA THR A 104 -22.49 17.68 36.35
C THR A 104 -22.90 17.06 37.70
N GLY A 105 -22.63 15.77 37.93
CA GLY A 105 -22.96 15.08 39.17
C GLY A 105 -24.47 14.86 39.37
N GLY A 106 -25.26 14.96 38.30
CA GLY A 106 -26.67 14.62 38.30
C GLY A 106 -26.91 13.11 38.37
N ASN A 107 -28.11 12.68 38.75
CA ASN A 107 -28.50 11.27 38.66
C ASN A 107 -28.44 10.82 37.20
N SER A 108 -27.73 9.72 36.91
CA SER A 108 -27.77 9.10 35.58
C SER A 108 -29.21 8.68 35.29
N PHE A 109 -29.88 9.36 34.36
CA PHE A 109 -31.18 8.90 33.89
C PHE A 109 -30.96 7.84 32.82
N GLU A 110 -31.65 6.71 32.95
CA GLU A 110 -31.75 5.72 31.88
C GLU A 110 -32.62 6.33 30.77
N TYR A 111 -32.15 6.31 29.53
CA TYR A 111 -32.88 6.88 28.39
C TYR A 111 -33.07 5.85 27.28
N ASN A 112 -34.18 5.99 26.54
CA ASN A 112 -34.72 4.93 25.69
C ASN A 112 -33.84 4.61 24.47
N TYR A 113 -32.97 5.52 24.06
CA TYR A 113 -32.06 5.37 22.91
C TYR A 113 -30.61 5.10 23.33
N ARG A 114 -30.37 4.76 24.60
CA ARG A 114 -29.01 4.54 25.09
C ARG A 114 -28.35 3.34 24.44
N TYR A 115 -29.09 2.24 24.32
CA TYR A 115 -28.63 1.02 23.70
C TYR A 115 -29.59 0.57 22.61
N PHE A 116 -29.03 0.25 21.44
CA PHE A 116 -29.76 -0.23 20.27
C PHE A 116 -28.86 -1.15 19.45
N ASP A 117 -29.45 -1.96 18.59
CA ASP A 117 -28.70 -2.83 17.69
C ASP A 117 -28.48 -2.12 16.35
N VAL A 118 -27.38 -2.43 15.67
CA VAL A 118 -27.04 -1.85 14.37
C VAL A 118 -26.64 -2.96 13.41
N ASP A 119 -27.31 -3.02 12.26
CA ASP A 119 -26.92 -3.89 11.16
C ASP A 119 -26.20 -3.05 10.09
N VAL A 120 -25.02 -3.49 9.67
CA VAL A 120 -24.27 -2.90 8.56
C VAL A 120 -24.18 -3.95 7.46
N ASN A 121 -24.75 -3.66 6.29
CA ASN A 121 -24.68 -4.54 5.13
C ASN A 121 -23.77 -3.94 4.07
N VAL A 122 -22.79 -4.72 3.61
CA VAL A 122 -22.00 -4.41 2.43
C VAL A 122 -22.73 -5.00 1.23
N VAL A 123 -23.14 -4.15 0.30
CA VAL A 123 -24.07 -4.49 -0.78
C VAL A 123 -23.45 -4.17 -2.13
N GLN A 124 -23.59 -5.09 -3.08
CA GLN A 124 -23.25 -4.88 -4.49
C GLN A 124 -24.41 -5.33 -5.36
N ASN A 125 -24.92 -4.46 -6.23
CA ASN A 125 -26.07 -4.76 -7.11
C ASN A 125 -27.27 -5.39 -6.36
N GLU A 126 -27.62 -4.83 -5.19
CA GLU A 126 -28.70 -5.31 -4.29
C GLU A 126 -28.43 -6.67 -3.61
N ILE A 127 -27.27 -7.28 -3.85
CA ILE A 127 -26.84 -8.51 -3.18
C ILE A 127 -25.99 -8.14 -1.97
N ILE A 128 -26.36 -8.67 -0.80
CA ILE A 128 -25.56 -8.53 0.42
C ILE A 128 -24.34 -9.45 0.31
N LEU A 129 -23.17 -8.85 0.21
CA LEU A 129 -21.89 -9.56 0.19
C LEU A 129 -21.50 -9.98 1.61
N LYS A 130 -21.55 -9.05 2.56
CA LYS A 130 -21.27 -9.29 3.99
C LYS A 130 -22.21 -8.48 4.88
N SER A 131 -22.55 -9.01 6.05
CA SER A 131 -23.42 -8.36 7.03
C SER A 131 -22.84 -8.40 8.43
N PHE A 132 -22.77 -7.25 9.09
CA PHE A 132 -22.28 -7.08 10.45
C PHE A 132 -23.45 -6.71 11.36
N LYS A 133 -23.68 -7.53 12.39
CA LYS A 133 -24.73 -7.30 13.39
C LYS A 133 -24.12 -6.89 14.71
N TYR A 134 -24.13 -5.60 14.98
CA TYR A 134 -23.65 -5.05 16.22
C TYR A 134 -24.78 -5.01 17.25
N ASN A 135 -24.49 -5.52 18.46
CA ASN A 135 -25.48 -5.65 19.52
C ASN A 135 -25.20 -4.66 20.65
N ASN A 136 -26.27 -4.10 21.21
CA ASN A 136 -26.24 -3.25 22.39
C ASN A 136 -25.21 -2.11 22.24
N CYS A 137 -25.34 -1.35 21.16
CA CYS A 137 -24.51 -0.20 20.81
C CYS A 137 -24.99 1.07 21.50
N GLU A 138 -24.03 1.89 21.94
CA GLU A 138 -24.23 3.26 22.38
C GLU A 138 -23.39 4.23 21.55
N ILE A 139 -23.83 5.48 21.45
CA ILE A 139 -23.07 6.54 20.76
C ILE A 139 -21.90 6.97 21.64
N SER A 140 -20.68 6.69 21.16
CA SER A 140 -19.41 6.99 21.83
C SER A 140 -18.83 8.36 21.40
N GLY A 141 -19.20 8.86 20.23
CA GLY A 141 -18.74 10.16 19.71
C GLY A 141 -19.68 10.69 18.64
N TYR A 142 -19.75 12.00 18.52
CA TYR A 142 -20.48 12.68 17.45
C TYR A 142 -19.83 14.03 17.15
N GLY A 143 -19.62 14.32 15.87
CA GLY A 143 -19.14 15.59 15.38
C GLY A 143 -19.78 15.97 14.04
N LEU A 144 -19.86 17.27 13.80
CA LEU A 144 -20.19 17.85 12.51
C LEU A 144 -18.96 18.55 11.98
N SER A 145 -18.57 18.23 10.74
CA SER A 145 -17.45 18.86 10.06
C SER A 145 -17.85 19.27 8.64
N THR A 146 -17.13 20.24 8.09
CA THR A 146 -17.17 20.56 6.67
C THR A 146 -15.87 20.08 6.06
N LEU A 147 -15.96 19.10 5.16
CA LEU A 147 -14.85 18.61 4.36
C LEU A 147 -14.64 19.55 3.16
N THR A 148 -13.38 19.79 2.83
CA THR A 148 -12.92 20.72 1.79
C THR A 148 -11.47 20.41 1.41
N ASP A 149 -11.15 20.55 0.14
CA ASP A 149 -9.82 20.58 -0.45
C ASP A 149 -9.29 22.02 -0.55
N ASP A 150 -9.23 22.67 0.62
CA ASP A 150 -8.67 24.00 0.83
C ASP A 150 -9.15 25.06 -0.17
N TYR A 151 -8.24 25.57 -1.01
CA TYR A 151 -8.53 26.62 -1.99
C TYR A 151 -9.18 26.04 -3.26
N GLU A 152 -8.95 24.76 -3.55
CA GLU A 152 -9.49 24.10 -4.74
C GLU A 152 -11.01 24.04 -4.67
N SER A 153 -11.57 23.75 -3.48
CA SER A 153 -13.02 23.77 -3.24
C SER A 153 -13.73 25.06 -3.63
N TYR A 154 -13.02 26.19 -3.73
CA TYR A 154 -13.57 27.48 -4.14
C TYR A 154 -13.42 27.77 -5.64
N LEU A 155 -12.51 27.07 -6.33
CA LEU A 155 -12.05 27.43 -7.67
C LEU A 155 -12.23 26.32 -8.72
N ALA A 156 -12.17 25.06 -8.32
CA ALA A 156 -12.28 23.92 -9.22
C ALA A 156 -13.75 23.45 -9.29
N PRO A 157 -14.25 23.10 -10.49
CA PRO A 157 -15.65 22.71 -10.68
C PRO A 157 -15.94 21.28 -10.20
N ASP A 158 -14.92 20.48 -9.96
CA ASP A 158 -14.98 19.08 -9.54
C ASP A 158 -14.84 18.91 -8.02
N THR A 159 -14.22 19.84 -7.30
CA THR A 159 -14.17 19.85 -5.83
C THR A 159 -15.26 20.72 -5.22
N GLY A 160 -15.35 20.78 -3.88
CA GLY A 160 -16.39 21.57 -3.23
C GLY A 160 -16.42 21.47 -1.71
N PHE A 161 -17.62 21.44 -1.14
CA PHE A 161 -17.80 21.36 0.31
C PHE A 161 -18.80 20.27 0.65
N ALA A 162 -18.47 19.41 1.62
CA ALA A 162 -19.39 18.42 2.15
C ALA A 162 -19.56 18.62 3.66
N ILE A 163 -20.79 18.88 4.11
CA ILE A 163 -21.09 18.94 5.55
C ILE A 163 -21.51 17.55 5.99
N VAL A 164 -20.70 16.92 6.83
CA VAL A 164 -20.83 15.51 7.19
C VAL A 164 -21.05 15.33 8.69
N ASN A 165 -21.86 14.32 9.03
CA ASN A 165 -21.92 13.72 10.36
C ASN A 165 -20.80 12.70 10.48
N ASN A 166 -19.99 12.79 11.53
CA ASN A 166 -19.10 11.70 11.95
C ASN A 166 -19.65 11.16 13.29
N ILE A 167 -20.04 9.88 13.31
CA ILE A 167 -20.67 9.25 14.47
C ILE A 167 -19.88 7.99 14.82
N GLN A 168 -19.46 7.91 16.09
CA GLN A 168 -18.75 6.75 16.62
C GLN A 168 -19.67 5.97 17.55
N PHE A 169 -19.59 4.65 17.46
CA PHE A 169 -20.38 3.72 18.24
C PHE A 169 -19.50 2.79 19.04
N ARG A 170 -19.93 2.46 20.25
CA ARG A 170 -19.35 1.39 21.06
C ARG A 170 -20.42 0.36 21.34
N CYS A 171 -20.13 -0.89 21.03
CA CYS A 171 -21.06 -2.00 21.11
C CYS A 171 -20.55 -3.09 22.05
N SER A 172 -21.45 -3.95 22.49
CA SER A 172 -21.10 -5.06 23.38
C SER A 172 -20.58 -6.29 22.63
N GLY A 173 -20.85 -6.36 21.33
CA GLY A 173 -20.30 -7.39 20.44
C GLY A 173 -20.81 -7.22 19.01
N VAL A 174 -20.11 -7.82 18.07
CA VAL A 174 -20.49 -7.92 16.65
C VAL A 174 -20.70 -9.38 16.28
N GLY A 175 -21.59 -9.66 15.33
CA GLY A 175 -21.68 -10.94 14.64
C GLY A 175 -21.55 -10.73 13.15
N ILE A 176 -20.69 -11.51 12.48
CA ILE A 176 -20.57 -11.48 11.03
C ILE A 176 -21.50 -12.56 10.48
N ASN A 177 -22.50 -12.17 9.70
CA ASN A 177 -23.28 -13.10 8.89
C ASN A 177 -22.73 -13.07 7.48
N LEU A 178 -22.07 -14.16 7.14
CA LEU A 178 -21.55 -14.45 5.83
C LEU A 178 -22.70 -15.13 5.08
N SER A 179 -23.03 -14.65 3.89
CA SER A 179 -24.17 -15.14 3.09
C SER A 179 -23.96 -16.55 2.52
N SER A 180 -22.98 -17.31 3.03
CA SER A 180 -22.84 -18.72 2.72
C SER A 180 -23.87 -19.54 3.51
N ASP A 181 -24.76 -20.21 2.78
CA ASP A 181 -25.57 -21.30 3.31
C ASP A 181 -24.62 -22.32 3.96
N LYS A 182 -24.49 -22.28 5.29
CA LYS A 182 -23.66 -23.20 6.10
C LYS A 182 -23.95 -24.68 5.84
N SER A 183 -25.03 -25.00 5.13
CA SER A 183 -25.36 -26.35 4.70
C SER A 183 -24.43 -26.91 3.62
N ASP A 184 -23.77 -26.07 2.80
CA ASP A 184 -23.01 -26.54 1.64
C ASP A 184 -21.53 -26.84 1.96
N LEU A 185 -20.96 -26.21 2.99
CA LEU A 185 -19.60 -26.49 3.48
C LEU A 185 -19.42 -27.94 3.97
N ASN A 186 -20.50 -28.58 4.44
CA ASN A 186 -20.46 -29.96 4.92
C ASN A 186 -20.46 -31.01 3.79
N SER A 187 -20.60 -30.61 2.52
CA SER A 187 -20.66 -31.55 1.38
C SER A 187 -19.57 -31.37 0.32
N MET A 188 -18.71 -30.35 0.45
CA MET A 188 -17.64 -30.13 -0.53
C MET A 188 -16.49 -31.12 -0.30
N SER A 189 -16.31 -32.02 -1.26
CA SER A 189 -14.98 -32.60 -1.51
C SER A 189 -13.98 -31.46 -1.66
N ARG A 190 -12.78 -31.55 -1.08
CA ARG A 190 -11.63 -30.62 -1.24
C ARG A 190 -11.71 -29.82 -2.53
N SER A 191 -12.40 -28.67 -2.48
CA SER A 191 -12.69 -27.87 -3.65
C SER A 191 -11.68 -26.73 -3.69
N PHE A 192 -11.00 -26.60 -4.82
CA PHE A 192 -10.20 -25.44 -5.14
C PHE A 192 -11.08 -24.43 -5.88
N VAL A 193 -11.15 -23.20 -5.39
CA VAL A 193 -11.88 -22.10 -6.03
C VAL A 193 -10.89 -20.98 -6.34
N ASP A 194 -10.81 -20.61 -7.62
CA ASP A 194 -10.02 -19.47 -8.09
C ASP A 194 -10.99 -18.34 -8.47
N TYR A 195 -10.88 -17.21 -7.75
CA TYR A 195 -11.74 -16.04 -7.95
C TYR A 195 -11.26 -15.15 -9.11
N GLY A 196 -10.09 -15.45 -9.69
CA GLY A 196 -9.52 -14.75 -10.83
C GLY A 196 -9.02 -13.34 -10.49
N SER A 197 -8.78 -12.57 -11.54
CA SER A 197 -8.18 -11.24 -11.42
C SER A 197 -9.20 -10.12 -11.25
N LEU A 198 -8.83 -9.15 -10.43
CA LEU A 198 -9.47 -7.87 -10.23
C LEU A 198 -9.16 -6.90 -11.39
N PRO A 199 -10.12 -6.01 -11.74
CA PRO A 199 -10.02 -5.15 -12.91
C PRO A 199 -9.22 -3.86 -12.66
N PHE A 200 -8.24 -3.89 -11.76
CA PHE A 200 -7.45 -2.71 -11.40
C PHE A 200 -6.14 -2.66 -12.17
N THR A 201 -5.67 -1.44 -12.43
CA THR A 201 -4.38 -1.18 -13.09
C THR A 201 -3.26 -1.36 -12.08
N LEU A 202 -2.19 -2.06 -12.49
CA LEU A 202 -1.02 -2.32 -11.66
C LEU A 202 0.24 -1.91 -12.41
N ALA A 203 1.22 -1.34 -11.68
CA ALA A 203 2.51 -0.99 -12.26
C ALA A 203 3.18 -2.23 -12.86
N GLU A 204 3.62 -2.11 -14.11
CA GLU A 204 4.22 -3.19 -14.90
C GLU A 204 3.38 -4.48 -15.00
N ASP A 205 2.07 -4.40 -14.74
CA ASP A 205 1.15 -5.55 -14.67
C ASP A 205 1.61 -6.63 -13.66
N VAL A 206 2.30 -6.21 -12.59
CA VAL A 206 2.69 -7.10 -11.49
C VAL A 206 1.51 -7.28 -10.53
N ARG A 207 1.05 -8.53 -10.43
CA ARG A 207 -0.13 -8.99 -9.68
C ARG A 207 0.26 -9.82 -8.47
N THR A 208 -0.51 -9.68 -7.40
CA THR A 208 -0.35 -10.47 -6.17
C THR A 208 -1.49 -11.46 -6.04
N PHE A 209 -1.20 -12.73 -6.22
CA PHE A 209 -2.16 -13.81 -5.96
C PHE A 209 -1.86 -14.51 -4.65
N LEU A 210 -2.89 -14.79 -3.86
CA LEU A 210 -2.80 -15.52 -2.61
C LEU A 210 -3.64 -16.78 -2.71
N THR A 211 -3.02 -17.94 -2.46
CA THR A 211 -3.71 -19.23 -2.36
C THR A 211 -3.75 -19.65 -0.90
N PHE A 212 -4.93 -19.62 -0.31
CA PHE A 212 -5.21 -20.08 1.04
C PHE A 212 -5.55 -21.57 1.01
N GLU A 213 -4.77 -22.38 1.72
CA GLU A 213 -4.93 -23.84 1.78
C GLU A 213 -5.43 -24.26 3.16
N PHE A 214 -6.69 -24.65 3.23
CA PHE A 214 -7.34 -25.19 4.43
C PHE A 214 -7.45 -26.72 4.35
N ASP A 215 -7.64 -27.37 5.50
CA ASP A 215 -7.83 -28.83 5.58
C ASP A 215 -8.96 -29.38 4.69
N HIS A 216 -9.98 -28.54 4.44
CA HIS A 216 -11.24 -28.89 3.79
C HIS A 216 -11.43 -28.24 2.41
N GLY A 217 -10.47 -27.45 1.91
CA GLY A 217 -10.55 -26.79 0.60
C GLY A 217 -9.48 -25.73 0.42
N SER A 218 -9.47 -25.07 -0.73
CA SER A 218 -8.54 -23.97 -0.98
C SER A 218 -9.18 -22.86 -1.82
N GLU A 219 -8.77 -21.63 -1.55
CA GLU A 219 -9.25 -20.42 -2.21
C GLU A 219 -8.08 -19.61 -2.74
N LYS A 220 -8.11 -19.27 -4.03
CA LYS A 220 -7.14 -18.37 -4.67
C LYS A 220 -7.80 -17.04 -4.98
N ILE A 221 -7.25 -15.96 -4.43
CA ILE A 221 -7.72 -14.58 -4.63
C ILE A 221 -6.58 -13.70 -5.16
N GLU A 222 -6.93 -12.59 -5.80
CA GLU A 222 -5.98 -11.48 -6.03
C GLU A 222 -6.17 -10.42 -4.95
N SER A 223 -5.06 -9.88 -4.44
CA SER A 223 -5.08 -8.68 -3.59
C SER A 223 -4.46 -7.51 -4.34
N VAL A 224 -5.15 -6.37 -4.33
CA VAL A 224 -4.62 -5.11 -4.88
C VAL A 224 -3.58 -4.47 -3.98
N ILE A 225 -3.70 -4.68 -2.67
CA ILE A 225 -2.74 -4.19 -1.68
C ILE A 225 -2.28 -5.39 -0.86
N PHE A 226 -0.99 -5.64 -0.90
CA PHE A 226 -0.30 -6.62 -0.07
C PHE A 226 0.81 -5.90 0.68
N THR A 227 0.99 -6.22 1.96
CA THR A 227 2.08 -5.71 2.78
C THR A 227 2.67 -6.83 3.62
N LEU A 228 3.93 -7.15 3.39
CA LEU A 228 4.71 -8.00 4.28
C LEU A 228 5.04 -7.21 5.54
N THR A 229 4.41 -7.56 6.66
CA THR A 229 4.57 -6.81 7.93
C THR A 229 5.73 -7.31 8.77
N SER A 230 6.11 -8.58 8.60
CA SER A 230 7.29 -9.16 9.26
C SER A 230 7.76 -10.42 8.51
N GLY A 231 9.02 -10.80 8.71
CA GLY A 231 9.56 -12.05 8.20
C GLY A 231 11.04 -12.02 7.87
N PHE A 232 11.58 -10.89 7.41
CA PHE A 232 12.99 -10.75 7.01
C PHE A 232 13.80 -9.80 7.89
N ASN A 233 13.13 -8.94 8.66
CA ASN A 233 13.78 -7.97 9.53
C ASN A 233 14.58 -8.66 10.65
N GLU A 234 15.89 -8.43 10.67
CA GLU A 234 16.78 -9.02 11.69
C GLU A 234 16.52 -8.52 13.12
N ALA A 235 15.97 -7.33 13.29
CA ALA A 235 15.70 -6.72 14.60
C ALA A 235 14.36 -7.17 15.21
N ASN A 236 13.52 -7.86 14.43
CA ASN A 236 12.21 -8.29 14.87
C ASN A 236 12.11 -9.83 14.91
N ASP A 237 12.05 -10.38 16.13
CA ASP A 237 11.87 -11.82 16.35
C ASP A 237 10.40 -12.27 16.25
N SER A 238 9.48 -11.40 15.80
CA SER A 238 8.10 -11.80 15.54
C SER A 238 8.04 -12.84 14.42
N GLY A 239 7.16 -13.84 14.56
CA GLY A 239 6.85 -14.76 13.46
C GLY A 239 6.36 -14.01 12.22
N PRO A 240 6.53 -14.58 11.01
CA PRO A 240 6.17 -13.93 9.76
C PRO A 240 4.68 -13.59 9.70
N SER A 241 4.37 -12.39 9.23
CA SER A 241 2.99 -11.91 9.12
C SER A 241 2.85 -10.99 7.92
N PHE A 242 1.65 -10.94 7.36
CA PHE A 242 1.30 -10.05 6.26
C PHE A 242 -0.11 -9.50 6.43
N GLN A 243 -0.36 -8.39 5.75
CA GLN A 243 -1.66 -7.77 5.63
C GLN A 243 -2.06 -7.73 4.17
N ILE A 244 -3.34 -7.98 3.90
CA ILE A 244 -3.96 -7.68 2.60
C ILE A 244 -5.08 -6.68 2.76
N ILE A 245 -5.23 -5.81 1.76
CA ILE A 245 -6.39 -4.94 1.62
C ILE A 245 -6.99 -5.18 0.23
N THR A 246 -8.25 -5.59 0.19
CA THR A 246 -8.94 -5.94 -1.06
C THR A 246 -10.40 -5.51 -1.04
N ALA A 247 -11.05 -5.52 -2.21
CA ALA A 247 -12.48 -5.24 -2.31
C ALA A 247 -13.27 -6.29 -1.50
N VAL A 248 -14.33 -5.86 -0.81
CA VAL A 248 -15.14 -6.78 0.00
C VAL A 248 -15.89 -7.76 -0.90
N LEU A 249 -15.41 -9.00 -0.95
CA LEU A 249 -15.97 -10.08 -1.75
C LEU A 249 -16.27 -11.31 -0.87
N PRO A 250 -17.24 -12.15 -1.23
CA PRO A 250 -17.54 -13.36 -0.47
C PRO A 250 -16.49 -14.45 -0.76
N HIS A 251 -15.77 -14.86 0.28
CA HIS A 251 -14.74 -15.91 0.22
C HIS A 251 -15.03 -16.93 1.32
N PRO A 252 -15.90 -17.94 1.08
CA PRO A 252 -16.45 -18.76 2.16
C PRO A 252 -15.46 -19.41 3.12
N LEU A 253 -14.26 -19.83 2.66
CA LEU A 253 -13.28 -20.46 3.57
C LEU A 253 -12.53 -19.40 4.38
N ILE A 254 -12.06 -18.33 3.74
CA ILE A 254 -11.44 -17.18 4.43
C ILE A 254 -12.42 -16.56 5.44
N ASP A 255 -13.68 -16.41 5.04
CA ASP A 255 -14.77 -15.87 5.85
C ASP A 255 -15.07 -16.75 7.08
N ASP A 256 -15.09 -18.08 6.92
CA ASP A 256 -15.23 -19.02 8.04
C ASP A 256 -14.04 -18.94 9.01
N ALA A 257 -12.81 -18.80 8.48
CA ALA A 257 -11.61 -18.61 9.28
C ALA A 257 -11.66 -17.30 10.09
N ILE A 258 -12.14 -16.19 9.51
CA ILE A 258 -12.38 -14.92 10.21
C ILE A 258 -13.41 -15.12 11.34
N ASP A 259 -14.56 -15.76 11.07
CA ASP A 259 -15.61 -15.97 12.06
C ASP A 259 -15.15 -16.89 13.21
N LYS A 260 -14.38 -17.94 12.91
CA LYS A 260 -13.74 -18.80 13.93
C LYS A 260 -12.73 -18.01 14.76
N SER A 261 -11.82 -17.27 14.12
CA SER A 261 -10.80 -16.46 14.80
C SER A 261 -11.43 -15.51 15.82
N ARG A 262 -12.47 -14.79 15.39
CA ARG A 262 -13.27 -13.90 16.24
C ARG A 262 -13.89 -14.62 17.43
N LYS A 263 -14.42 -15.83 17.24
CA LYS A 263 -15.07 -16.61 18.30
C LYS A 263 -14.08 -17.20 19.29
N VAL A 264 -12.83 -17.46 18.90
CA VAL A 264 -11.82 -18.05 19.78
C VAL A 264 -10.93 -17.01 20.46
N SER A 265 -10.92 -15.77 19.95
CA SER A 265 -10.17 -14.65 20.51
C SER A 265 -10.41 -14.48 22.01
N GLY A 266 -9.36 -14.64 22.82
CA GLY A 266 -9.42 -14.56 24.28
C GLY A 266 -9.87 -15.84 25.00
N MET A 267 -10.12 -16.95 24.30
CA MET A 267 -10.47 -18.24 24.90
C MET A 267 -9.27 -19.21 24.90
N ALA A 268 -8.80 -19.60 26.09
CA ALA A 268 -7.62 -20.46 26.24
C ALA A 268 -7.82 -21.94 25.82
N SER A 269 -9.04 -22.36 25.47
CA SER A 269 -9.40 -23.77 25.29
C SER A 269 -9.90 -24.13 23.88
N VAL A 270 -9.87 -23.19 22.93
CA VAL A 270 -10.32 -23.41 21.55
C VAL A 270 -9.22 -22.97 20.61
N PHE A 271 -8.95 -23.77 19.58
CA PHE A 271 -7.91 -23.49 18.61
C PHE A 271 -8.50 -22.70 17.44
N ASN A 272 -7.70 -21.78 16.91
CA ASN A 272 -8.05 -21.11 15.66
C ASN A 272 -7.99 -22.12 14.50
N GLU A 273 -8.66 -21.81 13.40
CA GLU A 273 -8.42 -22.52 12.15
C GLU A 273 -7.05 -22.13 11.62
N ASP A 274 -6.21 -23.13 11.41
CA ASP A 274 -4.92 -23.00 10.77
C ASP A 274 -5.02 -23.29 9.26
N PHE A 275 -4.17 -22.62 8.50
CA PHE A 275 -4.08 -22.77 7.05
C PHE A 275 -2.69 -22.39 6.57
N ASP A 276 -2.32 -22.86 5.38
CA ASP A 276 -1.11 -22.40 4.69
C ASP A 276 -1.49 -21.32 3.67
N VAL A 277 -0.55 -20.42 3.34
CA VAL A 277 -0.78 -19.40 2.30
C VAL A 277 0.41 -19.34 1.37
N SER A 278 0.18 -19.56 0.08
CA SER A 278 1.16 -19.29 -0.98
C SER A 278 0.85 -17.95 -1.64
N VAL A 279 1.79 -17.00 -1.51
CA VAL A 279 1.71 -15.68 -2.16
C VAL A 279 2.61 -15.68 -3.38
N GLU A 280 2.05 -15.38 -4.55
CA GLU A 280 2.76 -15.32 -5.83
C GLU A 280 2.70 -13.91 -6.39
N PHE A 281 3.87 -13.33 -6.64
CA PHE A 281 4.02 -12.08 -7.38
C PHE A 281 4.32 -12.42 -8.84
N THR A 282 3.40 -12.07 -9.72
CA THR A 282 3.39 -12.55 -11.11
C THR A 282 3.22 -11.40 -12.07
N ASN A 283 3.79 -11.50 -13.25
CA ASN A 283 3.42 -10.64 -14.38
C ASN A 283 2.79 -11.48 -15.50
N SER A 284 2.52 -10.86 -16.65
CA SER A 284 1.96 -11.56 -17.81
C SER A 284 2.80 -12.74 -18.37
N GLN A 285 4.04 -12.91 -17.91
CA GLN A 285 5.02 -13.86 -18.47
C GLN A 285 5.38 -14.98 -17.50
N GLU A 286 5.63 -14.65 -16.23
CA GLU A 286 6.15 -15.60 -15.24
C GLU A 286 5.87 -15.19 -13.78
N ILE A 287 6.15 -16.10 -12.86
CA ILE A 287 6.20 -15.82 -11.42
C ILE A 287 7.56 -15.19 -11.14
N LEU A 288 7.54 -13.94 -10.70
CA LEU A 288 8.74 -13.16 -10.40
C LEU A 288 9.33 -13.58 -9.05
N ARG A 289 8.44 -13.80 -8.07
CA ARG A 289 8.79 -14.10 -6.69
C ARG A 289 7.61 -14.74 -5.97
N GLY A 290 7.85 -15.62 -5.01
CA GLY A 290 6.80 -16.18 -4.17
C GLY A 290 7.19 -16.25 -2.70
N LEU A 291 6.19 -16.33 -1.82
CA LEU A 291 6.33 -16.44 -0.38
C LEU A 291 5.33 -17.49 0.14
N ASP A 292 5.82 -18.62 0.61
CA ASP A 292 5.00 -19.70 1.17
C ASP A 292 4.98 -19.61 2.69
N PHE A 293 3.84 -19.21 3.25
CA PHE A 293 3.61 -19.13 4.67
C PHE A 293 2.99 -20.43 5.21
N LYS A 294 3.39 -20.82 6.42
CA LYS A 294 2.99 -22.07 7.07
C LYS A 294 2.39 -21.84 8.44
N ASP A 295 1.39 -22.67 8.77
CA ASP A 295 0.66 -22.64 10.05
C ASP A 295 0.16 -21.22 10.37
N CYS A 296 -0.57 -20.64 9.42
CA CYS A 296 -1.14 -19.30 9.51
C CYS A 296 -2.47 -19.28 10.25
N ILE A 297 -2.75 -18.15 10.88
CA ILE A 297 -4.04 -17.83 11.49
C ILE A 297 -4.44 -16.42 11.11
N VAL A 298 -5.75 -16.15 11.06
CA VAL A 298 -6.23 -14.76 11.00
C VAL A 298 -5.99 -14.12 12.36
N SER A 299 -5.20 -13.05 12.38
CA SER A 299 -4.86 -12.30 13.59
C SER A 299 -5.67 -11.02 13.75
N GLY A 300 -6.22 -10.49 12.66
CA GLY A 300 -7.01 -9.26 12.65
C GLY A 300 -7.91 -9.18 11.42
N TYR A 301 -9.05 -8.52 11.57
CA TYR A 301 -9.96 -8.25 10.46
C TYR A 301 -10.72 -6.94 10.67
N ASP A 302 -10.69 -6.09 9.64
CA ASP A 302 -11.34 -4.79 9.63
C ASP A 302 -12.04 -4.52 8.30
N ILE A 303 -13.02 -3.63 8.31
CA ILE A 303 -13.60 -3.05 7.10
C ILE A 303 -13.49 -1.54 7.18
N LEU A 304 -13.08 -0.94 6.07
CA LEU A 304 -12.85 0.49 5.96
C LEU A 304 -13.37 0.98 4.62
N THR A 305 -13.91 2.20 4.60
CA THR A 305 -14.17 2.92 3.36
C THR A 305 -13.09 3.97 3.14
N LEU A 306 -12.27 3.77 2.11
CA LEU A 306 -11.28 4.74 1.65
C LEU A 306 -11.98 5.87 0.89
N ARG A 307 -11.51 7.10 1.14
CA ARG A 307 -11.95 8.34 0.50
C ARG A 307 -10.89 9.44 0.64
N ASP A 308 -10.93 10.41 -0.27
CA ASP A 308 -10.19 11.66 -0.15
C ASP A 308 -11.15 12.82 0.12
N LYS A 309 -11.00 13.40 1.32
CA LYS A 309 -11.74 14.58 1.81
C LYS A 309 -13.20 14.62 1.36
N GLU A 310 -13.62 15.68 0.67
CA GLU A 310 -14.97 15.86 0.14
C GLU A 310 -15.17 15.23 -1.24
N GLU A 311 -14.12 14.78 -1.93
CA GLU A 311 -14.16 14.46 -3.35
C GLU A 311 -15.15 13.34 -3.68
N GLY A 312 -15.27 12.36 -2.77
CA GLY A 312 -16.28 11.30 -2.83
C GLY A 312 -17.72 11.80 -2.75
N TYR A 313 -17.94 12.93 -2.07
CA TYR A 313 -19.27 13.55 -1.91
C TYR A 313 -19.60 14.54 -3.02
N THR A 314 -18.60 15.19 -3.63
CA THR A 314 -18.79 16.16 -4.72
C THR A 314 -18.78 15.50 -6.10
N GLY A 315 -18.29 14.26 -6.20
CA GLY A 315 -18.30 13.46 -7.43
C GLY A 315 -17.03 13.57 -8.28
N LYS A 316 -15.96 14.20 -7.79
CA LYS A 316 -14.62 14.14 -8.43
C LYS A 316 -14.02 12.75 -8.29
N ARG A 317 -14.28 12.12 -7.16
CA ARG A 317 -13.93 10.74 -6.82
C ARG A 317 -15.15 10.03 -6.26
N GLY A 318 -14.97 8.76 -5.91
CA GLY A 318 -15.97 7.98 -5.20
C GLY A 318 -15.43 7.42 -3.90
N PHE A 319 -16.08 6.36 -3.42
CA PHE A 319 -15.72 5.65 -2.20
C PHE A 319 -15.26 4.24 -2.54
N ALA A 320 -14.21 3.75 -1.87
CA ALA A 320 -13.78 2.36 -2.00
C ALA A 320 -13.96 1.63 -0.68
N THR A 321 -14.96 0.74 -0.60
CA THR A 321 -15.12 -0.14 0.57
C THR A 321 -14.18 -1.32 0.42
N ALA A 322 -13.26 -1.46 1.36
CA ALA A 322 -12.25 -2.49 1.38
C ALA A 322 -12.29 -3.27 2.70
N GLU A 323 -11.87 -4.53 2.64
CA GLU A 323 -11.57 -5.32 3.81
C GLU A 323 -10.06 -5.39 4.03
N ILE A 324 -9.68 -5.40 5.30
CA ILE A 324 -8.30 -5.57 5.76
C ILE A 324 -8.25 -6.91 6.48
N LEU A 325 -7.32 -7.77 6.07
CA LEU A 325 -7.07 -9.05 6.71
C LEU A 325 -5.62 -9.12 7.16
N ASP A 326 -5.40 -9.27 8.46
CA ASP A 326 -4.09 -9.51 9.05
C ASP A 326 -3.91 -11.01 9.28
N VAL A 327 -2.80 -11.55 8.79
CA VAL A 327 -2.46 -12.97 8.90
C VAL A 327 -1.12 -13.11 9.60
N ALA A 328 -1.08 -13.92 10.65
CA ALA A 328 0.13 -14.27 11.38
C ALA A 328 0.45 -15.75 11.20
N CYS A 329 1.70 -16.08 10.91
CA CYS A 329 2.14 -17.42 10.56
C CYS A 329 3.34 -17.85 11.39
N SER A 330 3.55 -19.16 11.49
CA SER A 330 4.70 -19.72 12.23
C SER A 330 5.93 -19.91 11.33
N GLY A 331 5.71 -20.15 10.04
CA GLY A 331 6.76 -20.36 9.04
C GLY A 331 6.57 -19.47 7.82
N LEU A 332 7.69 -19.18 7.16
CA LEU A 332 7.71 -18.61 5.82
C LEU A 332 8.94 -19.16 5.08
N THR A 333 8.70 -19.66 3.89
CA THR A 333 9.67 -20.18 2.93
C THR A 333 9.55 -19.36 1.65
N PRO A 334 10.57 -18.56 1.30
CA PRO A 334 10.56 -17.83 0.04
C PRO A 334 10.71 -18.79 -1.15
N VAL A 335 10.15 -18.38 -2.30
CA VAL A 335 10.22 -19.11 -3.57
C VAL A 335 10.89 -18.20 -4.60
N ASN A 336 11.93 -18.70 -5.27
CA ASN A 336 12.71 -17.94 -6.27
C ASN A 336 12.80 -18.73 -7.58
N PRO A 337 11.72 -18.73 -8.40
CA PRO A 337 11.63 -19.60 -9.56
C PRO A 337 12.77 -19.37 -10.56
N ALA A 338 13.19 -18.12 -10.74
CA ALA A 338 14.30 -17.76 -11.62
C ALA A 338 15.62 -18.40 -11.17
N PHE A 339 15.92 -18.39 -9.87
CA PHE A 339 17.10 -19.02 -9.31
C PHE A 339 17.03 -20.56 -9.33
N ASP A 340 15.87 -21.13 -9.03
CA ASP A 340 15.64 -22.58 -9.06
C ASP A 340 15.87 -23.15 -10.46
N ASN A 341 15.35 -22.48 -11.49
CA ASN A 341 15.55 -22.84 -12.89
C ASN A 341 17.04 -22.76 -13.31
N LEU A 342 17.80 -21.84 -12.73
CA LEU A 342 19.24 -21.73 -12.96
C LEU A 342 20.02 -22.88 -12.31
N HIS A 343 19.60 -23.32 -11.11
CA HIS A 343 20.21 -24.43 -10.39
C HIS A 343 19.98 -25.79 -11.08
N ASP A 344 18.78 -26.01 -11.62
CA ASP A 344 18.43 -27.24 -12.36
C ASP A 344 19.14 -27.36 -13.72
N ALA A 345 19.63 -26.24 -14.26
CA ALA A 345 20.38 -26.18 -15.51
C ALA A 345 21.87 -26.60 -15.35
N LYS A 346 22.15 -27.79 -14.78
CA LYS A 346 23.47 -28.49 -14.71
C LYS A 346 24.73 -27.60 -14.48
N GLU A 347 25.21 -27.55 -13.25
CA GLU A 347 26.61 -27.45 -12.70
C GLU A 347 27.74 -26.63 -13.40
N SER A 348 27.58 -25.98 -14.56
CA SER A 348 28.72 -25.37 -15.28
C SER A 348 28.58 -23.88 -15.63
N ARG A 349 27.66 -23.12 -15.02
CA ARG A 349 27.47 -21.69 -15.35
C ARG A 349 27.53 -20.70 -14.18
N TYR A 350 27.86 -21.14 -12.97
CA TYR A 350 27.98 -20.25 -11.80
C TYR A 350 29.06 -19.16 -11.95
N SER A 351 29.98 -19.25 -12.91
CA SER A 351 31.12 -18.34 -12.97
C SER A 351 30.96 -17.11 -13.88
N GLN A 352 29.85 -16.92 -14.61
CA GLN A 352 29.62 -15.70 -15.41
C GLN A 352 28.13 -15.44 -15.62
N MET A 353 27.37 -15.26 -14.53
CA MET A 353 26.02 -14.73 -14.64
C MET A 353 26.11 -13.21 -14.58
N SER A 354 25.70 -12.55 -15.66
CA SER A 354 25.45 -11.11 -15.72
C SER A 354 24.03 -10.97 -16.21
N ASN A 355 23.10 -10.72 -15.28
CA ASN A 355 21.74 -10.38 -15.64
C ASN A 355 21.66 -8.85 -15.72
N THR A 356 21.21 -8.35 -16.86
CA THR A 356 21.06 -6.91 -17.09
C THR A 356 19.58 -6.63 -17.27
N HIS A 357 18.89 -6.29 -16.17
CA HIS A 357 17.55 -5.73 -16.29
C HIS A 357 17.72 -4.26 -16.69
N THR A 358 17.25 -3.87 -17.88
CA THR A 358 17.44 -2.48 -18.38
C THR A 358 16.13 -1.74 -18.54
N THR A 359 16.14 -0.54 -17.92
CA THR A 359 15.27 0.63 -18.07
C THR A 359 13.80 0.41 -17.79
N ASN A 360 13.42 0.69 -16.55
CA ASN A 360 12.03 0.90 -16.21
C ASN A 360 11.56 2.23 -16.80
N SER A 361 10.37 2.26 -17.40
CA SER A 361 9.86 3.42 -18.15
C SER A 361 9.23 4.51 -17.27
N TYR A 362 9.64 4.59 -16.01
CA TYR A 362 9.06 5.54 -15.05
C TYR A 362 9.39 6.98 -15.41
N ASN A 363 8.47 7.89 -15.09
CA ASN A 363 8.68 9.32 -15.25
C ASN A 363 9.59 9.85 -14.13
N MET A 364 10.90 9.76 -14.33
CA MET A 364 11.94 10.18 -13.37
C MET A 364 12.15 11.70 -13.29
N GLY A 365 11.10 12.50 -13.53
CA GLY A 365 11.17 13.95 -13.61
C GLY A 365 12.20 14.43 -14.65
N ASN A 366 13.14 15.28 -14.25
CA ASN A 366 14.16 15.78 -15.17
C ASN A 366 15.23 14.73 -15.54
N GLY A 367 15.26 13.51 -14.98
CA GLY A 367 15.98 12.39 -15.59
C GLY A 367 16.78 11.40 -14.73
N PRO A 368 17.27 11.68 -13.49
CA PRO A 368 18.21 10.77 -12.85
C PRO A 368 17.51 9.52 -12.26
N HIS A 369 18.03 8.34 -12.58
CA HIS A 369 17.70 7.07 -11.91
C HIS A 369 18.99 6.38 -11.41
N ILE A 370 18.86 5.33 -10.60
CA ILE A 370 20.00 4.62 -10.01
C ILE A 370 20.13 3.22 -10.63
N ILE A 371 21.31 2.91 -11.14
CA ILE A 371 21.66 1.55 -11.55
C ILE A 371 22.56 0.95 -10.48
N ALA A 372 22.14 -0.18 -9.93
CA ALA A 372 22.88 -0.95 -8.95
C ALA A 372 23.55 -2.15 -9.61
N THR A 373 24.85 -2.30 -9.38
CA THR A 373 25.63 -3.49 -9.74
C THR A 373 26.04 -4.20 -8.46
N PHE A 374 25.52 -5.41 -8.27
CA PHE A 374 25.84 -6.27 -7.14
C PHE A 374 26.89 -7.30 -7.55
N ASP A 375 28.00 -7.37 -6.80
CA ASP A 375 29.08 -8.33 -7.05
C ASP A 375 29.09 -9.42 -5.99
N PHE A 376 28.40 -10.53 -6.28
CA PHE A 376 28.29 -11.70 -5.41
C PHE A 376 29.37 -12.74 -5.75
N ASN A 377 29.65 -13.67 -4.83
CA ASN A 377 30.57 -14.78 -5.13
C ASN A 377 30.04 -15.70 -6.24
N SER A 378 28.71 -15.73 -6.44
CA SER A 378 27.99 -16.51 -7.45
C SER A 378 27.82 -15.79 -8.80
N GLY A 379 28.20 -14.51 -8.91
CA GLY A 379 28.07 -13.73 -10.14
C GLY A 379 27.71 -12.27 -9.90
N THR A 380 27.51 -11.53 -10.99
CA THR A 380 27.17 -10.11 -10.93
C THR A 380 25.72 -9.89 -11.38
N GLU A 381 24.96 -9.09 -10.66
CA GLU A 381 23.60 -8.71 -11.04
C GLU A 381 23.48 -7.20 -11.19
N VAL A 382 22.87 -6.75 -12.29
CA VAL A 382 22.67 -5.32 -12.56
C VAL A 382 21.18 -5.03 -12.63
N VAL A 383 20.72 -4.12 -11.77
CA VAL A 383 19.31 -3.79 -11.58
C VAL A 383 19.12 -2.27 -11.58
N ASP A 384 18.06 -1.81 -12.23
CA ASP A 384 17.64 -0.41 -12.27
C ASP A 384 16.54 -0.18 -11.22
N PHE A 385 16.74 0.79 -10.34
CA PHE A 385 15.77 1.12 -9.29
C PHE A 385 15.22 2.55 -9.47
N PRO A 386 13.90 2.75 -9.36
CA PRO A 386 13.32 4.10 -9.37
C PRO A 386 13.66 4.90 -8.10
N GLU A 387 13.88 4.25 -6.96
CA GLU A 387 14.07 4.95 -5.70
C GLU A 387 15.34 4.49 -4.97
N PHE A 388 16.05 5.46 -4.39
CA PHE A 388 17.26 5.25 -3.63
C PHE A 388 17.31 6.20 -2.43
N TYR A 389 17.50 5.61 -1.25
CA TYR A 389 17.62 6.35 0.00
C TYR A 389 18.97 6.05 0.63
N GLN A 390 19.71 7.12 0.94
CA GLN A 390 21.03 7.02 1.53
C GLN A 390 20.99 7.38 3.01
N GLY A 391 21.56 6.53 3.87
CA GLY A 391 21.57 6.71 5.32
C GLY A 391 22.98 6.55 5.93
N ASN A 392 23.15 7.10 7.14
CA ASN A 392 24.31 6.85 8.01
C ASN A 392 25.71 7.07 7.39
N LEU A 393 25.87 8.02 6.48
CA LEU A 393 27.15 8.23 5.77
C LEU A 393 28.22 8.99 6.57
N ILE A 394 27.81 9.95 7.39
CA ILE A 394 28.73 10.90 8.09
C ILE A 394 28.85 10.53 9.58
N ALA A 395 27.89 9.76 10.11
CA ALA A 395 27.91 9.30 11.48
C ALA A 395 29.03 8.26 11.69
N ARG A 396 29.46 8.05 12.94
CA ARG A 396 30.30 6.89 13.32
C ARG A 396 29.46 5.61 13.34
N ALA A 397 28.82 5.29 12.22
CA ALA A 397 27.98 4.14 12.01
C ALA A 397 28.34 3.51 10.66
N ASN A 398 27.88 2.28 10.44
CA ASN A 398 28.00 1.63 9.15
C ASN A 398 27.12 2.37 8.13
N PRO A 399 27.62 2.65 6.92
CA PRO A 399 26.81 3.16 5.82
C PRO A 399 25.61 2.26 5.55
N THR A 400 24.45 2.87 5.33
CA THR A 400 23.22 2.15 5.00
C THR A 400 22.59 2.75 3.76
N PHE A 401 21.88 1.95 2.99
CA PHE A 401 21.04 2.46 1.91
C PHE A 401 19.84 1.55 1.68
N THR A 402 18.82 2.09 1.03
CA THR A 402 17.62 1.36 0.62
C THR A 402 17.43 1.54 -0.89
N LEU A 403 17.08 0.45 -1.57
CA LEU A 403 16.66 0.44 -2.97
C LEU A 403 15.22 -0.05 -3.04
N VAL A 404 14.38 0.68 -3.78
CA VAL A 404 12.96 0.33 -3.97
C VAL A 404 12.63 0.31 -5.45
N GLY A 405 11.89 -0.70 -5.88
CA GLY A 405 11.44 -0.88 -7.26
C GLY A 405 10.35 -1.94 -7.36
N VAL A 406 9.72 -2.07 -8.53
CA VAL A 406 8.73 -3.13 -8.77
C VAL A 406 9.45 -4.49 -8.81
N PRO A 407 8.84 -5.57 -8.26
CA PRO A 407 9.42 -6.91 -8.33
C PRO A 407 9.79 -7.29 -9.76
N GLY A 408 10.94 -7.92 -9.92
CA GLY A 408 11.52 -8.25 -11.21
C GLY A 408 12.32 -9.54 -11.17
N VAL A 409 12.94 -9.91 -12.28
CA VAL A 409 13.75 -11.13 -12.36
C VAL A 409 15.16 -10.85 -11.83
N THR A 410 15.32 -10.89 -10.50
CA THR A 410 16.57 -10.63 -9.77
C THR A 410 17.01 -11.84 -8.93
N PRO A 411 17.31 -12.98 -9.60
CA PRO A 411 17.54 -14.26 -8.92
C PRO A 411 18.66 -14.23 -7.90
N LEU A 412 19.76 -13.49 -8.13
CA LEU A 412 20.89 -13.46 -7.19
C LEU A 412 20.59 -12.59 -5.97
N LEU A 413 19.97 -11.44 -6.16
CA LEU A 413 19.58 -10.56 -5.07
C LEU A 413 18.54 -11.24 -4.16
N TYR A 414 17.52 -11.90 -4.73
CA TYR A 414 16.55 -12.67 -3.94
C TYR A 414 17.20 -13.87 -3.22
N ASP A 415 18.14 -14.58 -3.84
CA ASP A 415 18.86 -15.68 -3.16
C ASP A 415 19.64 -15.18 -1.93
N VAL A 416 20.23 -13.99 -1.99
CA VAL A 416 20.90 -13.39 -0.83
C VAL A 416 19.90 -13.00 0.26
N VAL A 417 18.73 -12.47 -0.10
CA VAL A 417 17.62 -12.22 0.85
C VAL A 417 17.24 -13.53 1.57
N ASP A 418 17.09 -14.62 0.81
CA ASP A 418 16.64 -15.92 1.32
C ASP A 418 17.66 -16.55 2.27
N ARG A 419 18.94 -16.53 1.89
CA ARG A 419 20.00 -17.06 2.74
C ARG A 419 20.21 -16.24 4.01
N THR A 420 20.02 -14.91 3.94
CA THR A 420 20.07 -14.05 5.11
C THR A 420 19.02 -14.48 6.14
N ARG A 421 17.79 -14.72 5.68
CA ARG A 421 16.70 -15.23 6.52
C ARG A 421 17.04 -16.59 7.14
N GLU A 422 17.51 -17.55 6.35
CA GLU A 422 17.85 -18.90 6.83
C GLU A 422 18.95 -18.91 7.89
N SER A 423 19.92 -18.00 7.77
CA SER A 423 21.04 -17.88 8.71
C SER A 423 20.62 -17.38 10.11
N GLY A 424 19.41 -16.81 10.24
CA GLY A 424 18.73 -16.47 11.50
C GLY A 424 19.19 -15.18 12.18
N SER A 425 18.29 -14.52 12.93
CA SER A 425 18.48 -13.21 13.61
C SER A 425 19.52 -13.17 14.76
N LYS A 426 20.37 -14.20 14.91
CA LYS A 426 21.14 -14.40 16.17
C LYS A 426 22.37 -13.53 16.35
N SER A 427 22.67 -12.60 15.45
CA SER A 427 23.70 -11.59 15.73
C SER A 427 23.34 -10.24 15.13
N THR A 428 23.08 -9.26 15.99
CA THR A 428 23.21 -7.85 15.61
C THR A 428 24.67 -7.56 15.26
N GLY A 429 24.92 -7.02 14.07
CA GLY A 429 26.25 -6.69 13.57
C GLY A 429 26.85 -7.76 12.66
N VAL A 430 27.89 -7.38 11.92
CA VAL A 430 28.52 -8.25 10.91
C VAL A 430 29.27 -9.40 11.59
N SER A 431 28.59 -10.53 11.73
CA SER A 431 29.19 -11.78 12.18
C SER A 431 29.83 -12.53 11.01
N SER A 432 30.77 -13.43 11.31
CA SER A 432 31.53 -14.18 10.30
C SER A 432 30.73 -15.23 9.52
N GLN A 433 29.40 -15.27 9.67
CA GLN A 433 28.52 -16.24 9.03
C GLN A 433 27.66 -15.65 7.91
N VAL A 434 27.61 -14.32 7.77
CA VAL A 434 26.85 -13.64 6.72
C VAL A 434 27.73 -13.45 5.48
N GLU A 435 27.23 -13.83 4.31
CA GLU A 435 27.92 -13.53 3.05
C GLU A 435 27.89 -12.03 2.80
N LEU A 436 29.09 -11.45 2.61
CA LEU A 436 29.24 -10.04 2.30
C LEU A 436 29.57 -9.88 0.82
N PHE A 437 28.99 -8.87 0.19
CA PHE A 437 29.16 -8.57 -1.23
C PHE A 437 29.41 -7.07 -1.45
N ASP A 438 29.96 -6.71 -2.59
CA ASP A 438 30.20 -5.30 -2.93
C ASP A 438 29.05 -4.79 -3.83
N VAL A 439 28.73 -3.51 -3.69
CA VAL A 439 27.65 -2.85 -4.45
C VAL A 439 28.16 -1.55 -5.04
N ASN A 440 28.08 -1.43 -6.35
CA ASN A 440 28.35 -0.19 -7.08
C ASN A 440 27.01 0.43 -7.50
N LEU A 441 26.73 1.65 -7.02
CA LEU A 441 25.55 2.40 -7.40
C LEU A 441 25.95 3.58 -8.29
N VAL A 442 25.33 3.73 -9.45
CA VAL A 442 25.57 4.87 -10.36
C VAL A 442 24.29 5.64 -10.62
N LEU A 443 24.35 6.95 -10.42
CA LEU A 443 23.30 7.88 -10.80
C LEU A 443 23.47 8.21 -12.28
N VAL A 444 22.46 7.88 -13.06
CA VAL A 444 22.48 8.01 -14.53
C VAL A 444 21.50 9.08 -14.97
N TYR A 445 21.96 10.00 -15.80
CA TYR A 445 21.14 11.04 -16.43
C TYR A 445 21.22 10.91 -17.96
N GLY A 446 20.18 10.35 -18.58
CA GLY A 446 20.27 9.95 -19.99
C GLY A 446 21.32 8.86 -20.17
N ASP A 447 22.36 9.12 -20.97
CA ASP A 447 23.48 8.19 -21.17
C ASP A 447 24.69 8.50 -20.27
N ASP A 448 24.63 9.56 -19.46
CA ASP A 448 25.76 10.02 -18.64
C ASP A 448 25.65 9.51 -17.20
N VAL A 449 26.71 8.86 -16.70
CA VAL A 449 26.90 8.68 -15.26
C VAL A 449 27.32 10.01 -14.65
N VAL A 450 26.50 10.54 -13.74
CA VAL A 450 26.76 11.84 -13.11
C VAL A 450 27.45 11.71 -11.75
N ARG A 451 27.27 10.58 -11.07
CA ARG A 451 27.88 10.30 -9.76
C ARG A 451 27.78 8.80 -9.48
N GLY A 452 28.71 8.26 -8.70
CA GLY A 452 28.57 6.90 -8.20
C GLY A 452 29.02 6.73 -6.77
N PHE A 453 28.71 5.55 -6.24
CA PHE A 453 28.93 5.17 -4.86
C PHE A 453 29.36 3.71 -4.81
N ASP A 454 30.58 3.48 -4.34
CA ASP A 454 31.10 2.15 -4.07
C ASP A 454 30.85 1.80 -2.61
N TYR A 455 30.02 0.79 -2.38
CA TYR A 455 29.82 0.20 -1.08
C TYR A 455 30.53 -1.14 -1.00
N THR A 456 31.28 -1.35 0.07
CA THR A 456 32.06 -2.58 0.25
C THR A 456 31.60 -3.38 1.45
N LYS A 457 31.61 -4.70 1.28
CA LYS A 457 31.20 -5.69 2.28
C LYS A 457 29.83 -5.38 2.87
N CYS A 458 28.86 -5.29 1.97
CA CYS A 458 27.45 -5.12 2.26
C CYS A 458 26.77 -6.43 2.64
N ARG A 459 25.67 -6.30 3.38
CA ARG A 459 24.68 -7.34 3.62
C ARG A 459 23.29 -6.73 3.55
N ILE A 460 22.29 -7.58 3.35
CA ILE A 460 20.88 -7.20 3.48
C ILE A 460 20.50 -7.35 4.96
N VAL A 461 19.79 -6.38 5.52
CA VAL A 461 19.33 -6.39 6.93
C VAL A 461 17.82 -6.45 7.06
N ASP A 462 17.11 -6.11 5.98
CA ASP A 462 15.66 -6.25 5.88
C ASP A 462 15.25 -6.34 4.41
N TYR A 463 14.10 -6.96 4.20
CA TYR A 463 13.43 -7.06 2.91
C TYR A 463 11.93 -6.98 3.13
N MET A 464 11.27 -6.09 2.40
CA MET A 464 9.84 -5.88 2.50
C MET A 464 9.24 -5.87 1.10
N VAL A 465 8.09 -6.51 0.97
CA VAL A 465 7.24 -6.38 -0.21
C VAL A 465 5.98 -5.68 0.22
N ARG A 466 5.65 -4.54 -0.42
CA ARG A 466 4.42 -3.83 -0.11
C ARG A 466 3.82 -3.18 -1.34
N THR A 467 2.54 -2.85 -1.28
CA THR A 467 1.89 -2.10 -2.35
C THR A 467 1.84 -0.62 -1.96
N GLU A 468 2.43 0.23 -2.79
CA GLU A 468 2.28 1.67 -2.73
C GLU A 468 0.91 2.07 -3.30
N HIS A 469 0.18 2.90 -2.54
CA HIS A 469 -1.15 3.38 -2.91
C HIS A 469 -1.45 4.74 -2.26
N ASP A 470 -2.39 5.48 -2.86
CA ASP A 470 -2.89 6.75 -2.34
C ASP A 470 -4.39 6.64 -2.11
N GLY A 471 -4.75 6.13 -0.92
CA GLY A 471 -6.14 5.96 -0.50
C GLY A 471 -7.03 5.24 -1.51
N GLU A 472 -8.20 5.81 -1.78
CA GLU A 472 -9.13 5.37 -2.81
C GLU A 472 -8.70 5.78 -4.21
N GLU A 473 -7.86 6.81 -4.36
CA GLU A 473 -7.42 7.30 -5.68
C GLU A 473 -6.73 6.19 -6.48
N SER A 474 -5.99 5.32 -5.78
CA SER A 474 -5.37 4.13 -6.38
C SER A 474 -6.38 3.16 -7.00
N PHE A 475 -7.62 3.08 -6.52
CA PHE A 475 -8.64 2.23 -7.15
C PHE A 475 -9.07 2.77 -8.52
N TYR A 476 -8.80 4.05 -8.82
CA TYR A 476 -9.07 4.68 -10.11
C TYR A 476 -7.82 4.85 -10.97
N LYS A 477 -6.65 5.07 -10.37
CA LYS A 477 -5.38 5.34 -11.09
C LYS A 477 -4.45 4.13 -11.19
N GLY A 478 -4.53 3.21 -10.24
CA GLY A 478 -3.71 2.01 -10.15
C GLY A 478 -2.87 1.92 -8.87
N PHE A 479 -2.22 0.78 -8.71
CA PHE A 479 -1.36 0.42 -7.57
C PHE A 479 0.03 0.03 -8.05
N ALA A 480 1.03 0.08 -7.17
CA ALA A 480 2.38 -0.39 -7.47
C ALA A 480 2.87 -1.33 -6.37
N LEU A 481 3.06 -2.60 -6.69
CA LEU A 481 3.77 -3.52 -5.81
C LEU A 481 5.26 -3.19 -5.87
N THR A 482 5.90 -3.02 -4.73
CA THR A 482 7.31 -2.69 -4.61
C THR A 482 8.05 -3.70 -3.73
N ASP A 483 9.27 -4.02 -4.13
CA ASP A 483 10.30 -4.62 -3.29
C ASP A 483 11.17 -3.52 -2.69
N GLU A 484 11.41 -3.62 -1.38
CA GLU A 484 12.32 -2.75 -0.66
C GLU A 484 13.46 -3.58 -0.07
N PHE A 485 14.69 -3.25 -0.49
CA PHE A 485 15.90 -3.90 -0.02
C PHE A 485 16.68 -2.95 0.88
N TYR A 486 16.93 -3.37 2.12
CA TYR A 486 17.67 -2.58 3.11
C TYR A 486 19.07 -3.13 3.30
N PHE A 487 20.08 -2.28 3.10
CA PHE A 487 21.48 -2.67 3.13
C PHE A 487 22.25 -1.99 4.27
N GLU A 488 23.22 -2.73 4.82
CA GLU A 488 24.24 -2.24 5.73
C GLU A 488 25.61 -2.67 5.22
N CYS A 489 26.58 -1.74 5.15
CA CYS A 489 27.91 -2.00 4.59
C CYS A 489 29.03 -1.54 5.53
N HIS A 490 30.25 -2.04 5.33
CA HIS A 490 31.41 -1.62 6.11
C HIS A 490 32.16 -0.43 5.52
N GLY A 491 32.14 -0.29 4.19
CA GLY A 491 32.83 0.78 3.49
C GLY A 491 31.90 1.51 2.54
N TYR A 492 32.26 2.77 2.28
CA TYR A 492 31.57 3.67 1.36
C TYR A 492 32.59 4.63 0.76
N GLU A 493 32.64 4.70 -0.57
CA GLU A 493 33.48 5.63 -1.33
C GLU A 493 32.65 6.26 -2.45
N PRO A 494 32.34 7.57 -2.38
CA PRO A 494 31.70 8.26 -3.50
C PRO A 494 32.74 8.59 -4.58
N PHE A 495 32.36 8.45 -5.84
CA PHE A 495 33.17 8.86 -6.98
C PHE A 495 32.38 9.75 -7.95
N ASP A 496 33.08 10.58 -8.72
CA ASP A 496 32.50 11.47 -9.72
C ASP A 496 33.27 11.26 -11.02
N PRO A 497 32.75 10.47 -11.97
CA PRO A 497 33.47 10.13 -13.19
C PRO A 497 33.91 11.36 -13.99
N LYS A 498 33.13 12.45 -13.96
CA LYS A 498 33.44 13.67 -14.71
C LYS A 498 34.54 14.47 -14.01
N TYR A 499 34.51 14.55 -12.68
CA TYR A 499 35.58 15.18 -11.91
C TYR A 499 36.87 14.36 -11.95
N ASP A 500 36.78 13.04 -11.78
CA ASP A 500 37.93 12.14 -11.77
C ASP A 500 38.65 12.14 -13.13
N ALA A 501 37.91 12.22 -14.23
CA ALA A 501 38.46 12.38 -15.58
C ALA A 501 39.26 13.69 -15.78
N LEU A 502 39.05 14.74 -14.96
CA LEU A 502 39.87 15.96 -15.02
C LEU A 502 41.31 15.72 -14.52
N PHE A 503 41.51 14.69 -13.68
CA PHE A 503 42.80 14.33 -13.11
C PHE A 503 43.46 13.16 -13.82
N ASP A 504 42.74 12.50 -14.73
CA ASP A 504 43.25 11.47 -15.62
C ASP A 504 44.08 12.12 -16.75
N ALA A 505 45.19 12.75 -16.35
CA ALA A 505 46.11 13.36 -17.28
C ALA A 505 46.85 12.24 -18.03
N PRO A 506 46.90 12.25 -19.39
CA PRO A 506 47.72 11.30 -20.11
C PRO A 506 49.15 11.45 -19.62
N HIS A 507 49.66 10.42 -18.94
CA HIS A 507 51.07 10.36 -18.61
C HIS A 507 51.83 10.56 -19.92
N ALA A 508 52.57 11.67 -20.00
CA ALA A 508 53.42 11.91 -21.15
C ALA A 508 54.25 10.64 -21.36
N LYS A 509 54.30 10.13 -22.59
CA LYS A 509 55.24 9.06 -22.98
C LYS A 509 56.67 9.61 -22.91
N THR A 510 57.12 9.97 -21.72
CA THR A 510 58.48 10.34 -21.44
C THR A 510 59.25 9.07 -21.19
N GLU A 511 60.32 8.88 -21.95
CA GLU A 511 61.27 7.80 -21.73
C GLU A 511 61.75 7.91 -20.26
N SER A 512 61.55 6.84 -19.49
CA SER A 512 62.00 6.77 -18.10
C SER A 512 63.47 7.21 -18.01
N SER A 513 63.82 7.94 -16.95
CA SER A 513 65.21 8.39 -16.73
C SER A 513 66.22 7.23 -16.67
N LEU A 514 65.75 6.02 -16.38
CA LEU A 514 66.52 4.77 -16.48
C LEU A 514 66.75 4.38 -17.94
N ASN A 515 65.70 4.33 -18.76
CA ASN A 515 65.78 3.98 -20.18
C ASN A 515 66.63 5.00 -20.96
N TRP A 516 66.51 6.29 -20.64
CA TRP A 516 67.35 7.34 -21.22
C TRP A 516 68.83 7.17 -20.84
N LYS A 517 69.12 6.81 -19.58
CA LYS A 517 70.50 6.54 -19.12
C LYS A 517 71.10 5.31 -19.78
N GLU A 518 70.33 4.24 -19.97
CA GLU A 518 70.78 3.01 -20.63
C GLU A 518 71.15 3.29 -22.09
N LYS A 519 70.28 3.99 -22.81
CA LYS A 519 70.49 4.40 -24.20
C LYS A 519 71.68 5.36 -24.36
N GLN A 520 71.91 6.26 -23.40
CA GLN A 520 73.11 7.10 -23.35
C GLN A 520 74.38 6.27 -23.17
N ARG A 521 74.39 5.29 -22.25
CA ARG A 521 75.57 4.42 -22.05
C ARG A 521 75.91 3.60 -23.30
N ASP A 522 74.91 3.15 -24.06
CA ASP A 522 75.12 2.42 -25.31
C ASP A 522 75.70 3.29 -26.43
N THR A 523 75.60 4.62 -26.33
CA THR A 523 76.22 5.55 -27.28
C THR A 523 77.65 5.96 -26.91
N TRP A 524 78.14 5.60 -25.72
CA TRP A 524 79.50 5.93 -25.31
C TRP A 524 80.45 4.88 -25.92
N GLY A 525 81.36 5.33 -26.78
CA GLY A 525 82.32 4.44 -27.46
C GLY A 525 83.15 3.61 -26.47
N SER A 526 83.70 2.48 -26.93
CA SER A 526 84.35 1.42 -26.14
C SER A 526 85.49 1.82 -25.19
N ASN A 527 85.82 3.11 -25.11
CA ASN A 527 86.86 3.68 -24.26
C ASN A 527 86.29 4.42 -23.02
N PHE A 528 84.96 4.47 -22.86
CA PHE A 528 84.30 4.99 -21.65
C PHE A 528 83.61 3.83 -20.92
N ARG A 529 84.36 3.11 -20.10
CA ARG A 529 83.84 2.23 -19.04
C ARG A 529 84.41 2.66 -17.70
#